data_AF-A0A8D8RPB5-F1
#
_entry.id   AF-A0A8D8RPB5-F1
#
_cell.length_a   1.000
_cell.length_b   1.000
_cell.length_c   1.000
_cell.angle_alpha   90.00
_cell.angle_beta   90.00
_cell.angle_gamma   90.00
#
_symmetry.space_group_name_H-M   'P 1'
#
loop_
_entity.id
_entity.type
_entity.pdbx_description
1 polymer ?
#
loop_
_entity_poly.entity_id
_entity_poly.type
_entity_poly.pdbx_seq_one_letter_code
_entity_poly.pdbx_strand_id
1 'polypeptide(L)'
;MALQDTIAILLLPFIAEVPSARKINGKHFRPSRRMMVESFVLVVDQPQQIDEVVESRRNFLISKRRTLQPFVVAVGDFRDPRSVYIIIDSTHYLLGSIKEAVDVLFKIFFATWCNFPCESEDYEEFQLFT
;
A
#
# COMPACT_ATOMS: atom_id res chain seq x y z
N MET A 1 -19.38 3.13 6.60
CA MET A 1 -18.76 1.87 6.12
C MET A 1 -19.07 0.77 7.12
N ALA A 2 -19.41 -0.44 6.71
CA ALA A 2 -19.45 -1.56 7.65
C ALA A 2 -17.99 -1.92 7.98
N LEU A 3 -17.64 -1.91 9.27
CA LEU A 3 -16.31 -2.27 9.78
C LEU A 3 -15.76 -3.59 9.18
N GLN A 4 -16.64 -4.50 8.80
CA GLN A 4 -16.34 -5.76 8.14
C GLN A 4 -15.57 -5.59 6.82
N ASP A 5 -15.95 -4.64 5.97
CA ASP A 5 -15.29 -4.40 4.67
C ASP A 5 -13.84 -3.95 4.87
N THR A 6 -13.60 -3.06 5.82
CA THR A 6 -12.26 -2.55 6.15
C THR A 6 -11.38 -3.63 6.72
N ILE A 7 -11.93 -4.44 7.63
CA ILE A 7 -11.22 -5.57 8.21
C ILE A 7 -10.85 -6.56 7.10
N ALA A 8 -11.76 -6.88 6.19
CA ALA A 8 -11.47 -7.78 5.07
C ALA A 8 -10.30 -7.25 4.22
N ILE A 9 -10.31 -5.96 3.87
CA ILE A 9 -9.21 -5.31 3.14
C ILE A 9 -7.89 -5.40 3.90
N LEU A 10 -7.88 -5.10 5.19
CA LEU A 10 -6.68 -5.17 6.03
C LEU A 10 -6.18 -6.60 6.26
N LEU A 11 -7.06 -7.60 6.09
CA LEU A 11 -6.73 -9.02 6.21
C LEU A 11 -6.28 -9.65 4.89
N LEU A 12 -6.50 -9.01 3.73
CA LEU A 12 -6.03 -9.50 2.43
C LEU A 12 -4.56 -9.98 2.45
N PRO A 13 -3.62 -9.26 3.11
CA PRO A 13 -2.22 -9.68 3.15
C PRO A 13 -1.94 -10.96 3.93
N PHE A 14 -2.92 -11.45 4.70
CA PHE A 14 -2.84 -12.70 5.46
C PHE A 14 -3.46 -13.88 4.72
N ILE A 15 -4.24 -13.61 3.66
CA ILE A 15 -4.88 -14.64 2.83
C ILE A 15 -3.90 -15.09 1.74
N ALA A 16 -3.10 -14.18 1.20
CA ALA A 16 -2.11 -14.52 0.20
C ALA A 16 -0.92 -15.29 0.81
N GLU A 17 -0.20 -15.98 -0.07
CA GLU A 17 0.90 -16.84 0.31
C GLU A 17 2.00 -16.11 1.11
N VAL A 18 2.73 -16.88 1.91
CA VAL A 18 3.79 -16.36 2.76
C VAL A 18 4.85 -15.69 1.87
N PRO A 19 5.27 -14.45 2.17
CA PRO A 19 6.19 -13.72 1.32
C PRO A 19 7.47 -14.51 1.13
N SER A 20 7.74 -14.79 -0.15
CA SER A 20 8.93 -15.50 -0.57
C SER A 20 10.14 -14.58 -0.45
N ALA A 21 11.27 -15.12 0.00
CA ALA A 21 12.52 -14.37 -0.04
C ALA A 21 12.95 -14.23 -1.51
N ARG A 22 13.14 -13.01 -1.97
CA ARG A 22 13.50 -12.74 -3.37
C ARG A 22 14.70 -11.81 -3.48
N LYS A 23 15.40 -11.86 -4.60
CA LYS A 23 16.59 -11.03 -4.82
C LYS A 23 16.18 -9.66 -5.34
N ILE A 24 16.41 -8.63 -4.54
CA ILE A 24 16.32 -7.22 -4.98
C ILE A 24 17.73 -6.67 -4.99
N ASN A 25 18.20 -6.24 -6.17
CA ASN A 25 19.54 -5.68 -6.38
C ASN A 25 20.67 -6.60 -5.81
N GLY A 26 20.57 -7.91 -6.09
CA GLY A 26 21.53 -8.91 -5.65
C GLY A 26 21.47 -9.29 -4.17
N LYS A 27 20.65 -8.61 -3.36
CA LYS A 27 20.44 -8.91 -1.93
C LYS A 27 19.13 -9.65 -1.72
N HIS A 28 19.12 -10.61 -0.80
CA HIS A 28 17.88 -11.24 -0.37
C HIS A 28 17.02 -10.23 0.38
N PHE A 29 15.80 -10.04 -0.10
CA PHE A 29 14.76 -9.25 0.53
C PHE A 29 13.57 -10.16 0.80
N ARG A 30 13.08 -10.12 2.04
CA ARG A 30 11.84 -10.75 2.44
C ARG A 30 11.02 -9.70 3.17
N PRO A 31 9.89 -9.24 2.62
CA PRO A 31 9.05 -8.28 3.32
C PRO A 31 8.53 -8.89 4.62
N SER A 32 8.48 -8.08 5.67
CA SER A 32 7.81 -8.48 6.90
C SER A 32 6.29 -8.44 6.69
N ARG A 33 5.52 -9.21 7.47
CA ARG A 33 4.04 -9.16 7.40
C ARG A 33 3.50 -7.75 7.60
N ARG A 34 4.10 -7.00 8.52
CA ARG A 34 3.74 -5.60 8.77
C ARG A 34 3.92 -4.74 7.51
N MET A 35 5.04 -4.88 6.80
CA MET A 35 5.28 -4.15 5.56
C MET A 35 4.26 -4.48 4.48
N MET A 36 3.82 -5.74 4.38
CA MET A 36 2.77 -6.12 3.43
C MET A 36 1.42 -5.51 3.79
N VAL A 37 1.05 -5.49 5.08
CA VAL A 37 -0.21 -4.84 5.51
C VAL A 37 -0.18 -3.35 5.23
N GLU A 38 0.93 -2.70 5.59
CA GLU A 38 1.12 -1.28 5.38
C GLU A 38 1.25 -0.92 3.88
N SER A 39 1.59 -1.86 2.98
CA SER A 39 1.64 -1.58 1.54
C SER A 39 0.26 -1.45 0.91
N PHE A 40 -0.76 -2.07 1.50
CA PHE A 40 -2.16 -1.90 1.10
C PHE A 40 -2.78 -0.64 1.71
N VAL A 41 -2.78 -0.55 3.04
CA VAL A 41 -3.33 0.61 3.77
C VAL A 41 -2.40 0.92 4.93
N LEU A 42 -1.74 2.07 4.84
CA LEU A 42 -0.96 2.59 5.95
C LEU A 42 -1.84 3.44 6.85
N VAL A 43 -1.72 3.27 8.17
CA VAL A 43 -2.43 4.07 9.16
C VAL A 43 -1.41 4.96 9.88
N VAL A 44 -1.69 6.26 9.95
CA VAL A 44 -0.90 7.26 10.70
C VAL A 44 -1.79 7.97 11.70
N ASP A 45 -1.22 8.44 12.81
CA ASP A 45 -2.01 9.12 13.84
C ASP A 45 -2.40 10.54 13.41
N GLN A 46 -1.46 11.28 12.80
CA GLN A 46 -1.61 12.70 12.45
C GLN A 46 -1.28 12.98 10.98
N PRO A 47 -1.94 13.97 10.34
CA PRO A 47 -1.67 14.31 8.93
C PRO A 47 -0.22 14.70 8.64
N GLN A 48 0.47 15.32 9.62
CA GLN A 48 1.87 15.74 9.47
C GLN A 48 2.82 14.56 9.26
N GLN A 49 2.44 13.36 9.71
CA GLN A 49 3.23 12.14 9.54
C GLN A 49 3.19 11.60 8.12
N ILE A 50 2.26 12.07 7.26
CA ILE A 50 2.15 11.61 5.88
C ILE A 50 3.45 11.93 5.12
N ASP A 51 3.96 13.16 5.23
CA ASP A 51 5.19 13.57 4.53
C ASP A 51 6.41 12.78 5.00
N GLU A 52 6.53 12.56 6.32
CA GLU A 52 7.60 11.76 6.91
C GLU A 52 7.59 10.31 6.40
N VAL A 53 6.41 9.71 6.32
CA VAL A 53 6.21 8.37 5.78
C VAL A 53 6.57 8.30 4.30
N VAL A 54 6.08 9.25 3.50
CA VAL A 54 6.33 9.28 2.05
C VAL A 54 7.83 9.33 1.80
N GLU A 55 8.53 10.19 2.53
CA GLU A 55 9.97 10.35 2.39
C GLU A 55 10.74 9.11 2.89
N SER A 56 10.32 8.51 4.01
CA SER A 56 10.89 7.26 4.51
C SER A 56 10.76 6.11 3.49
N ARG A 57 9.56 5.94 2.90
CA ARG A 57 9.30 4.93 1.86
C ARG A 57 10.10 5.20 0.59
N ARG A 58 10.18 6.47 0.15
CA ARG A 58 10.98 6.88 -1.00
C ARG A 58 12.45 6.52 -0.81
N ASN A 59 13.02 6.87 0.33
CA ASN A 59 14.42 6.57 0.65
C ASN A 59 14.69 5.06 0.70
N PHE A 60 13.77 4.28 1.27
CA PHE A 60 13.84 2.82 1.24
C PHE A 60 13.85 2.27 -0.19
N LEU A 61 13.00 2.78 -1.08
CA LEU A 61 12.90 2.31 -2.46
C LEU A 61 14.07 2.77 -3.35
N ILE A 62 14.62 3.98 -3.11
CA ILE A 62 15.85 4.45 -3.75
C ILE A 62 17.00 3.48 -3.46
N SER A 63 17.14 3.03 -2.20
CA SER A 63 18.17 2.03 -1.82
C SER A 63 18.04 0.70 -2.59
N LYS A 64 16.85 0.44 -3.13
CA LYS A 64 16.48 -0.74 -3.91
C LYS A 64 16.36 -0.50 -5.42
N ARG A 65 16.65 0.71 -5.91
CA ARG A 65 16.44 1.13 -7.32
C ARG A 65 15.00 0.88 -7.81
N ARG A 66 14.02 1.10 -6.95
CA ARG A 66 12.59 1.03 -7.27
C ARG A 66 11.94 2.40 -7.13
N THR A 67 10.84 2.61 -7.83
CA THR A 67 10.01 3.81 -7.72
C THR A 67 8.91 3.61 -6.69
N LEU A 68 8.52 4.71 -6.04
CA LEU A 68 7.38 4.72 -5.11
C LEU A 68 6.10 4.43 -5.90
N GLN A 69 5.47 3.30 -5.59
CA GLN A 69 4.17 2.97 -6.16
C GLN A 69 3.06 3.69 -5.39
N PRO A 70 1.91 3.94 -6.00
CA PRO A 70 0.75 4.51 -5.32
C PRO A 70 0.35 3.68 -4.09
N PHE A 71 -0.10 4.33 -3.02
CA PHE A 71 -0.54 3.65 -1.80
C PHE A 71 -1.59 4.45 -1.03
N VAL A 72 -2.41 3.76 -0.23
CA VAL A 72 -3.43 4.37 0.63
C VAL A 72 -2.83 4.74 2.00
N VAL A 73 -3.19 5.93 2.48
CA VAL A 73 -2.91 6.38 3.86
C VAL A 73 -4.21 6.78 4.55
N ALA A 74 -4.50 6.19 5.69
CA ALA A 74 -5.59 6.57 6.58
C ALA A 74 -5.04 7.32 7.80
N VAL A 75 -5.68 8.42 8.20
CA VAL A 75 -5.29 9.23 9.36
C VAL A 75 -6.25 8.99 10.53
N GLY A 76 -5.70 8.66 11.70
CA GLY A 76 -6.45 8.33 12.90
C GLY A 76 -6.64 6.82 13.07
N ASP A 77 -7.82 6.39 13.51
CA ASP A 77 -8.14 4.98 13.69
C ASP A 77 -8.59 4.36 12.36
N PHE A 78 -8.11 3.17 12.01
CA PHE A 78 -8.53 2.48 10.78
C PHE A 78 -10.03 2.16 10.73
N ARG A 79 -10.69 2.05 11.91
CA ARG A 79 -12.12 1.76 12.03
C ARG A 79 -12.98 2.97 11.69
N ASP A 80 -12.46 4.16 12.00
CA ASP A 80 -13.11 5.45 11.79
C ASP A 80 -12.04 6.51 11.46
N PRO A 81 -11.45 6.46 10.25
CA PRO A 81 -10.38 7.35 9.88
C PRO A 81 -10.92 8.76 9.68
N ARG A 82 -10.20 9.76 10.22
CA ARG A 82 -10.54 11.17 10.09
C ARG A 82 -10.39 11.65 8.65
N SER A 83 -9.41 11.10 7.94
CA SER A 83 -9.20 11.32 6.51
C SER A 83 -8.49 10.14 5.88
N VAL A 84 -8.73 9.95 4.59
CA VAL A 84 -8.13 8.87 3.80
C VAL A 84 -7.58 9.48 2.51
N TYR A 85 -6.33 9.14 2.19
CA TYR A 85 -5.65 9.64 1.02
C TYR A 85 -5.14 8.51 0.14
N ILE A 86 -5.10 8.77 -1.16
CA ILE A 86 -4.20 8.06 -2.08
C ILE A 86 -3.01 8.97 -2.32
N ILE A 87 -1.82 8.42 -2.15
CA ILE A 87 -0.57 9.08 -2.44
C ILE A 87 -0.07 8.61 -3.79
N ILE A 88 0.15 9.55 -4.71
CA ILE A 88 0.79 9.29 -6.01
C ILE A 88 1.96 10.25 -6.15
N ASP A 89 3.18 9.71 -6.18
CA ASP A 89 4.44 10.46 -6.14
C ASP A 89 4.56 11.42 -4.95
N SER A 90 4.17 12.68 -5.14
CA SER A 90 4.18 13.76 -4.15
C SER A 90 2.80 14.42 -4.01
N THR A 91 1.78 13.84 -4.62
CA THR A 91 0.41 14.39 -4.65
C THR A 91 -0.49 13.58 -3.75
N HIS A 92 -1.30 14.27 -2.94
CA HIS A 92 -2.24 13.67 -1.99
C HIS A 92 -3.67 13.89 -2.49
N TYR A 93 -4.38 12.80 -2.79
CA TYR A 93 -5.78 12.83 -3.20
C TYR A 93 -6.64 12.42 -2.01
N LEU A 94 -7.58 13.28 -1.59
CA LEU A 94 -8.51 12.98 -0.50
C LEU A 94 -9.69 12.14 -1.01
N LEU A 95 -10.00 11.05 -0.31
CA LEU A 95 -11.09 10.13 -0.63
C LEU A 95 -12.05 10.01 0.57
N GLY A 96 -13.28 9.58 0.31
CA GLY A 96 -14.33 9.49 1.33
C GLY A 96 -14.20 8.28 2.25
N SER A 97 -13.47 7.23 1.86
CA SER A 97 -13.26 6.03 2.68
C SER A 97 -12.06 5.20 2.27
N ILE A 98 -11.61 4.29 3.15
CA ILE A 98 -10.57 3.29 2.83
C ILE A 98 -11.01 2.40 1.66
N LYS A 99 -12.28 1.99 1.63
CA LYS A 99 -12.83 1.15 0.54
C LYS A 99 -12.72 1.84 -0.81
N GLU A 100 -13.17 3.10 -0.87
CA GLU A 100 -13.07 3.92 -2.07
C GLU A 100 -11.61 4.13 -2.48
N ALA A 101 -10.72 4.42 -1.52
CA ALA A 101 -9.31 4.61 -1.80
C ALA A 101 -8.65 3.34 -2.36
N VAL A 102 -8.98 2.16 -1.82
CA VAL A 102 -8.47 0.89 -2.32
C VAL A 102 -9.02 0.55 -3.70
N ASP A 103 -10.32 0.77 -3.94
CA ASP A 103 -10.94 0.57 -5.26
C ASP A 103 -10.29 1.48 -6.33
N VAL A 104 -10.09 2.76 -6.02
CA VAL A 104 -9.39 3.70 -6.91
C VAL A 104 -7.92 3.29 -7.09
N LEU A 105 -7.24 2.83 -6.03
CA LEU A 105 -5.85 2.36 -6.11
C LEU A 105 -5.72 1.16 -7.06
N PHE A 106 -6.61 0.17 -6.97
CA PHE A 106 -6.63 -0.97 -7.91
C PHE A 106 -6.89 -0.52 -9.35
N LYS A 107 -7.83 0.42 -9.55
CA LYS A 107 -8.08 1.02 -10.87
C LYS A 107 -6.85 1.75 -11.41
N ILE A 108 -6.09 2.44 -10.56
CA ILE A 108 -4.82 3.08 -10.96
C ILE A 108 -3.85 2.01 -11.43
N PHE A 109 -3.59 0.97 -10.64
CA PHE A 109 -2.68 -0.12 -11.02
C PHE A 109 -3.07 -0.74 -12.37
N PHE A 110 -4.37 -0.99 -12.57
CA PHE A 110 -4.87 -1.57 -13.82
C PHE A 110 -4.79 -0.60 -15.01
N ALA A 111 -5.13 0.68 -14.82
CA ALA A 111 -5.16 1.66 -15.90
C ALA A 111 -3.76 2.11 -16.35
N THR A 112 -2.81 2.17 -15.41
CA THR A 112 -1.45 2.68 -15.69
C THR A 112 -0.43 1.58 -15.92
N TRP A 113 -0.79 0.31 -15.71
CA TRP A 113 0.13 -0.83 -15.75
C TRP A 113 1.36 -0.61 -14.85
N CYS A 114 1.20 0.11 -13.74
CA CYS A 114 2.29 0.28 -12.79
C CYS A 114 2.45 -0.98 -11.93
N ASN A 115 3.70 -1.28 -11.55
CA ASN A 115 4.03 -2.45 -10.73
C ASN A 115 3.39 -2.31 -9.34
N PHE A 116 3.14 -3.43 -8.67
CA PHE A 116 2.74 -3.38 -7.26
C PHE A 116 3.93 -2.94 -6.38
N PRO A 117 3.66 -2.44 -5.16
CA PRO A 117 4.69 -2.20 -4.17
C PRO A 117 5.54 -3.46 -3.98
N CYS A 118 6.86 -3.31 -3.81
CA CYS A 118 7.74 -4.47 -3.66
C CYS A 118 7.37 -5.28 -2.40
N GLU A 119 6.77 -4.71 -1.40
CA GLU A 119 6.26 -5.43 -0.24
C GLU A 119 5.21 -6.48 -0.63
N SER A 120 4.50 -6.25 -1.74
CA SER A 120 3.37 -7.03 -2.25
C SER A 120 3.50 -7.36 -3.75
N GLU A 121 4.73 -7.55 -4.26
CA GLU A 121 4.97 -7.95 -5.66
C GLU A 121 4.37 -9.34 -5.95
N ASP A 122 4.32 -10.22 -4.95
CA ASP A 122 3.74 -11.57 -5.07
C ASP A 122 2.22 -11.52 -5.39
N TYR A 123 1.57 -10.36 -5.25
CA TYR A 123 0.16 -10.15 -5.60
C TYR A 123 -0.04 -9.70 -7.05
N GLU A 124 1.04 -9.43 -7.81
CA GLU A 124 0.96 -9.09 -9.23
C GLU A 124 0.31 -10.22 -10.04
N GLU A 125 0.46 -11.48 -9.62
CA GLU A 125 -0.18 -12.62 -10.29
C GLU A 125 -1.72 -12.54 -10.25
N PHE A 126 -2.32 -11.85 -9.28
CA PHE A 126 -3.77 -11.61 -9.29
C PHE A 126 -4.22 -10.70 -10.44
N GLN A 127 -3.33 -9.88 -11.03
CA GLN A 127 -3.65 -9.09 -12.23
C GLN A 127 -3.77 -9.95 -13.49
N LEU A 128 -3.22 -11.17 -13.51
CA LEU A 128 -3.27 -12.06 -14.68
C LEU A 128 -4.61 -12.83 -14.81
N PHE A 129 -5.47 -12.78 -13.78
CA PHE A 129 -6.74 -13.53 -13.73
C PHE A 129 -8.00 -12.66 -13.88
N THR A 130 -7.87 -11.39 -14.28
CA THR A 130 -9.01 -10.51 -14.61
C THR A 130 -8.82 -9.89 -15.99
#